data_AF-A0A929CAC4-F1
#
_entry.id   AF-A0A929CAC4-F1
#
_cell.length_a   1.000
_cell.length_b   1.000
_cell.length_c   1.000
_cell.angle_alpha   90.00
_cell.angle_beta   90.00
_cell.angle_gamma   90.00
#
_symmetry.space_group_name_H-M   'P 1'
#
loop_
_entity.id
_entity.type
_entity.pdbx_description
1 polymer ?
#
loop_
_entity_poly.entity_id
_entity_poly.type
_entity_poly.pdbx_seq_one_letter_code
_entity_poly.pdbx_strand_id
1 'polypeptide(L)' 'DEDYKEAICFAILANELIRGNPSNLPGITGATKPAFLGKICLA' A
#
# COMPACT_ATOMS: atom_id res chain seq x y z
N ASP A 1 12.51 6.05 14.69
CA ASP A 1 12.79 7.41 14.24
C ASP A 1 11.61 7.88 13.40
N GLU A 2 11.06 9.05 13.68
CA GLU A 2 9.92 9.57 12.92
C GLU A 2 10.28 9.85 11.47
N ASP A 3 11.56 10.10 11.19
CA ASP A 3 12.09 10.42 9.87
C ASP A 3 11.87 9.30 8.84
N TYR A 4 11.72 8.04 9.28
CA TYR A 4 11.57 6.89 8.37
C TYR A 4 10.12 6.42 8.18
N LYS A 5 9.13 7.12 8.75
CA LYS A 5 7.72 6.67 8.71
C LYS A 5 7.23 6.43 7.29
N GLU A 6 7.54 7.32 6.35
CA GLU A 6 7.09 7.20 4.95
C GLU A 6 7.72 6.00 4.24
N ALA A 7 9.03 5.80 4.39
CA ALA A 7 9.73 4.65 3.80
C ALA A 7 9.20 3.32 4.36
N ILE A 8 8.95 3.26 5.68
CA ILE A 8 8.34 2.09 6.32
C ILE A 8 6.92 1.86 5.77
N CYS A 9 6.12 2.91 5.59
CA CYS A 9 4.80 2.80 4.98
C CYS A 9 4.86 2.22 3.56
N PHE A 10 5.82 2.62 2.72
CA PHE A 10 6.00 2.01 1.39
C PHE A 10 6.37 0.52 1.47
N ALA A 11 7.22 0.11 2.43
CA ALA A 11 7.53 -1.29 2.65
C ALA A 11 6.28 -2.09 3.07
N ILE A 12 5.43 -1.52 3.92
CA ILE A 12 4.14 -2.11 4.29
C ILE A 12 3.22 -2.23 3.07
N LEU A 13 3.11 -1.21 2.23
CA LEU A 13 2.29 -1.26 1.00
C LEU A 13 2.72 -2.40 0.07
N ALA A 14 4.03 -2.62 -0.08
CA ALA A 14 4.56 -3.74 -0.86
C ALA A 14 4.20 -5.10 -0.23
N ASN A 15 4.30 -5.24 1.09
CA ASN A 15 3.87 -6.45 1.80
C ASN A 15 2.38 -6.73 1.60
N GLU A 16 1.52 -5.72 1.71
CA GLU A 16 0.07 -5.89 1.52
C GLU A 16 -0.26 -6.35 0.10
N LEU A 17 0.43 -5.81 -0.93
CA LEU A 17 0.28 -6.29 -2.31
C LEU A 17 0.66 -7.78 -2.44
N ILE A 18 1.79 -8.20 -1.86
CA ILE A 18 2.27 -9.59 -1.91
C ILE A 18 1.33 -10.54 -1.17
N ARG A 19 0.76 -10.10 -0.03
CA ARG A 19 -0.16 -10.91 0.78
C ARG A 19 -1.60 -10.91 0.24
N GLY A 20 -1.90 -10.12 -0.80
CA GLY A 20 -3.23 -10.04 -1.38
C GLY A 20 -4.21 -9.23 -0.53
N ASN A 21 -3.72 -8.23 0.19
CA ASN A 21 -4.52 -7.33 1.02
C ASN A 21 -4.63 -5.94 0.35
N PRO A 22 -5.85 -5.39 0.17
CA PRO A 22 -6.03 -3.99 -0.24
C PRO A 22 -5.55 -3.04 0.87
N SER A 23 -4.87 -1.96 0.49
CA SER A 23 -4.26 -1.03 1.45
C SER A 23 -4.84 0.38 1.41
N ASN A 24 -5.68 0.71 0.43
CA ASN A 24 -6.40 1.98 0.42
C ASN A 24 -7.67 1.91 1.28
N LEU A 25 -8.04 3.06 1.86
CA LEU A 25 -9.33 3.24 2.53
C LEU A 25 -10.22 4.15 1.66
N PRO A 26 -11.35 3.64 1.12
CA PRO A 26 -12.30 4.44 0.33
C PRO A 26 -12.74 5.74 1.00
N GLY A 27 -13.05 5.71 2.31
CA GLY A 27 -13.47 6.90 3.07
C GLY A 27 -12.38 7.99 3.21
N ILE A 28 -11.11 7.65 2.96
CA ILE A 28 -9.99 8.60 2.97
C ILE A 28 -9.60 9.03 1.56
N THR A 29 -9.64 8.10 0.60
CA THR A 29 -9.12 8.30 -0.77
C THR A 29 -10.19 8.69 -1.79
N GLY A 30 -11.48 8.51 -1.48
CA GLY A 30 -12.58 8.69 -2.44
C GLY A 30 -12.71 7.56 -3.48
N ALA A 31 -11.91 6.50 -3.37
CA ALA A 31 -12.03 5.34 -4.25
C ALA A 31 -13.40 4.66 -4.09
N THR A 32 -13.95 4.08 -5.16
CA THR A 32 -15.27 3.42 -5.11
C THR A 32 -15.26 2.07 -4.38
N LYS A 33 -14.09 1.47 -4.19
CA LYS A 33 -13.88 0.20 -3.49
C LYS A 33 -12.44 0.07 -2.98
N PRO A 34 -12.16 -0.83 -2.02
CA PRO A 34 -10.80 -1.25 -1.74
C PRO A 34 -10.13 -1.84 -2.99
N ALA A 35 -8.84 -1.55 -3.17
CA ALA A 35 -8.03 -1.94 -4.31
C ALA A 35 -6.59 -2.23 -3.87
N PHE A 36 -5.93 -3.13 -4.62
CA PHE A 36 -4.49 -3.35 -4.49
C PHE A 36 -3.73 -2.14 -5.03
N LEU A 37 -2.70 -1.70 -4.30
CA LEU A 37 -1.82 -0.61 -4.70
C LEU A 37 -0.43 -1.15 -5.03
N GLY A 38 0.19 -0.62 -6.09
CA GLY A 38 1.53 -0.99 -6.55
C GLY A 38 1.56 -1.95 -7.74
N LYS A 39 2.78 -2.28 -8.20
CA LYS A 39 3.05 -3.21 -9.30
C LYS A 39 4.30 -4.02 -8.98
N ILE A 40 4.25 -5.34 -9.16
CA ILE A 40 5.43 -6.21 -9.08
C ILE A 40 6.15 -6.17 -10.42
N CYS A 41 7.39 -5.72 -10.41
CA CYS A 41 8.28 -5.76 -11.56
C CYS A 41 9.33 -6.85 -11.31
N LEU A 42 9.30 -7.91 -12.13
CA LEU A 42 10.31 -8.96 -12.09
C LEU A 42 11.59 -8.47 -12.77
N ALA A 43 12.73 -8.92 -12.27
CA ALA A 43 14.04 -8.62 -12.83
C ALA A 43 14.26 -9.31 -14.19
#